data_AF-A0A8J5YMG1-F1
#
_entry.id   AF-A0A8J5YMG1-F1
#
_cell.length_a   1.000
_cell.length_b   1.000
_cell.length_c   1.000
_cell.angle_alpha   90.00
_cell.angle_beta   90.00
_cell.angle_gamma   90.00
#
_symmetry.space_group_name_H-M   'P 1'
#
loop_
_entity.id
_entity.type
_entity.pdbx_description
1 polymer ?
#
loop_
_entity_poly.entity_id
_entity_poly.type
_entity_poly.pdbx_seq_one_letter_code
_entity_poly.pdbx_strand_id
1 'polypeptide(L)'
;MIAYLRRCPNLTIVCGNNVVFLQRFLHNGPDTVEELLDRHVVKEKSLEDEEEESLNRQRLTSTRREALSLYRDILRATRFFMWPDSRGVLWRDILRENARKEFEEARFEKDPEVVTRLLIGGRDAVESALEKLAEKQRHQIQKERGDGR
;
A
#
# COMPACT_ATOMS: atom_id res chain seq x y z
N MET A 1 22.70 17.11 -5.64
CA MET A 1 22.48 15.65 -5.63
C MET A 1 22.63 15.18 -4.19
N ILE A 2 21.51 14.88 -3.52
CA ILE A 2 21.46 14.63 -2.08
C ILE A 2 21.72 13.14 -1.85
N ALA A 3 22.86 12.79 -1.26
CA ALA A 3 23.19 11.44 -0.86
C ALA A 3 22.70 11.22 0.58
N TYR A 4 21.78 10.27 0.77
CA TYR A 4 21.27 9.89 2.08
C TYR A 4 22.36 9.13 2.85
N LEU A 5 22.93 9.77 3.87
CA LEU A 5 23.82 9.14 4.84
C LEU A 5 23.00 8.21 5.74
N ARG A 6 23.10 6.91 5.48
CA ARG A 6 22.60 5.89 6.38
C ARG A 6 23.56 5.79 7.56
N ARG A 7 23.16 6.32 8.72
CA ARG A 7 23.91 6.25 9.98
C ARG A 7 23.83 4.84 10.54
N CYS A 8 24.75 3.98 10.13
CA CYS A 8 25.05 2.75 10.86
C CYS A 8 25.92 3.14 12.07
N PRO A 9 25.60 2.73 13.31
CA PRO A 9 26.53 2.91 14.40
C PRO A 9 27.69 1.93 14.18
N ASN A 10 28.92 2.42 14.36
CA ASN A 10 30.19 1.66 14.42
C ASN A 10 31.05 1.59 13.15
N LEU A 11 31.03 2.60 12.27
CA LEU A 11 32.13 2.75 11.30
C LEU A 11 32.46 4.23 11.08
N THR A 12 33.59 4.67 11.62
CA THR A 12 34.19 5.96 11.25
C THR A 12 35.24 5.68 10.18
N ILE A 13 34.93 5.99 8.92
CA ILE A 13 35.88 5.92 7.82
C ILE A 13 36.69 7.22 7.84
N VAL A 14 37.98 7.15 8.14
CA VAL A 14 38.91 8.25 7.92
C VAL A 14 39.62 8.00 6.58
N CYS A 15 39.33 8.82 5.58
CA CYS A 15 40.02 8.78 4.30
C CYS A 15 41.35 9.51 4.41
N GLY A 16 42.46 8.75 4.40
CA GLY A 16 43.81 9.28 4.28
C GLY A 16 44.79 8.20 3.85
N ASN A 17 45.20 8.25 2.58
CA ASN A 17 46.34 7.59 1.94
C ASN A 17 46.75 6.18 2.43
N ASN A 18 46.23 5.16 1.70
CA ASN A 18 46.87 3.89 1.39
C ASN A 18 47.59 3.12 2.53
N VAL A 19 46.89 2.75 3.61
CA VAL A 19 46.99 1.42 4.26
C VAL A 19 45.70 1.18 5.06
N VAL A 20 44.93 0.14 4.75
CA VAL A 20 43.76 -0.27 5.55
C VAL A 20 44.26 -1.03 6.77
N PHE A 21 44.42 -0.35 7.91
CA PHE A 21 44.65 -1.01 9.19
C PHE A 21 43.30 -1.43 9.79
N LEU A 22 42.95 -2.72 9.62
CA LEU A 22 41.85 -3.36 10.33
C LEU A 22 42.27 -3.63 11.78
N GLN A 23 42.28 -2.61 12.63
CA GLN A 23 42.41 -2.83 14.06
C GLN A 23 41.07 -3.33 14.61
N ARG A 24 40.85 -4.64 14.56
CA ARG A 24 39.82 -5.30 15.36
C ARG A 24 40.26 -5.29 16.82
N PHE A 25 39.80 -4.32 17.59
CA PHE A 25 39.76 -4.46 19.05
C PHE A 25 38.77 -5.59 19.37
N LEU A 26 39.29 -6.77 19.70
CA LEU A 26 38.48 -7.97 19.97
C LEU A 26 37.99 -8.06 21.42
N HIS A 27 38.14 -7.02 22.24
CA HIS A 27 37.79 -7.08 23.66
C HIS A 27 37.34 -5.72 24.17
N ASN A 28 36.06 -5.42 24.01
CA ASN A 28 35.30 -4.62 24.97
C ASN A 28 34.24 -5.57 25.53
N GLY A 29 34.68 -6.50 26.39
CA GLY A 29 33.77 -7.31 27.19
C GLY A 29 33.17 -6.42 28.28
N PRO A 30 31.85 -6.51 28.56
CA PRO A 30 31.26 -5.80 29.68
C PRO A 30 31.97 -6.18 31.00
N ASP A 31 32.45 -5.19 31.74
CA ASP A 31 33.21 -5.39 32.98
C ASP A 31 32.31 -5.71 34.20
N THR A 32 30.99 -5.77 34.03
CA THR A 32 30.04 -6.06 35.12
C THR A 32 28.99 -7.11 34.73
N VAL A 33 28.63 -7.93 35.71
CA VAL A 33 27.59 -8.97 35.58
C VAL A 33 26.21 -8.37 35.26
N GLU A 34 25.88 -7.20 35.80
CA GLU A 34 24.67 -6.46 35.46
C GLU A 34 24.55 -6.17 33.96
N GLU A 35 25.63 -5.78 33.28
CA GLU A 35 25.56 -5.41 31.86
C GLU A 35 25.42 -6.64 30.95
N LEU A 36 25.92 -7.80 31.38
CA LEU A 36 25.68 -9.08 30.69
C LEU A 36 24.23 -9.53 30.84
N LEU A 37 23.67 -9.38 32.04
CA LEU A 37 22.28 -9.69 32.33
C LEU A 37 21.35 -8.74 31.55
N ASP A 38 21.56 -7.43 31.54
CA ASP A 38 20.68 -6.50 30.81
C ASP A 38 20.69 -6.68 29.28
N ARG A 39 21.74 -7.32 28.73
CA ARG A 39 21.88 -7.64 27.30
C ARG A 39 21.21 -8.96 26.89
N HIS A 40 21.11 -9.92 27.81
CA HIS A 40 20.65 -11.29 27.54
C HIS A 40 19.37 -11.68 28.29
N VAL A 41 18.97 -10.90 29.29
CA VAL A 41 17.63 -10.94 29.86
C VAL A 41 16.73 -10.27 28.83
N VAL A 42 15.87 -11.07 28.19
CA VAL A 42 14.76 -10.55 27.42
C VAL A 42 13.99 -9.63 28.36
N LYS A 43 14.11 -8.31 28.18
CA LYS A 43 13.18 -7.37 28.81
C LYS A 43 11.81 -7.81 28.33
N GLU A 44 11.01 -8.36 29.24
CA GLU A 44 9.61 -8.67 28.98
C GLU A 44 8.96 -7.36 28.58
N LYS A 45 8.87 -7.11 27.26
CA LYS A 45 7.77 -6.31 26.75
C LYS A 45 6.52 -7.01 27.29
N SER A 46 5.57 -6.25 27.82
CA SER A 46 4.35 -6.89 28.29
C SER A 46 3.77 -7.68 27.12
N LEU A 47 3.25 -8.89 27.38
CA LEU A 47 2.64 -9.72 26.32
C LEU A 47 1.56 -8.93 25.56
N GLU A 48 0.92 -7.98 26.25
CA GLU A 48 -0.05 -7.03 25.70
C GLU A 48 0.56 -6.11 24.63
N ASP A 49 1.78 -5.57 24.84
CA ASP A 49 2.47 -4.71 23.87
C ASP A 49 2.88 -5.48 22.60
N GLU A 50 3.33 -6.74 22.74
CA GLU A 50 3.71 -7.58 21.59
C GLU A 50 2.50 -8.07 20.79
N GLU A 51 1.42 -8.44 21.49
CA GLU A 51 0.15 -8.80 20.85
C GLU A 51 -0.44 -7.59 20.10
N GLU A 52 -0.43 -6.39 20.67
CA GLU A 52 -0.93 -5.18 20.02
C GLU A 52 -0.11 -4.80 18.77
N GLU A 53 1.23 -4.86 18.84
CA GLU A 53 2.11 -4.66 17.67
C GLU A 53 1.82 -5.69 16.56
N SER A 54 1.60 -6.97 16.93
CA SER A 54 1.30 -8.04 15.99
C SER A 54 -0.05 -7.85 15.28
N LEU A 55 -1.08 -7.44 16.03
CA LEU A 55 -2.42 -7.14 15.53
C LEU A 55 -2.39 -5.93 14.60
N ASN A 56 -1.62 -4.89 14.95
CA ASN A 56 -1.42 -3.74 14.08
C ASN A 56 -0.72 -4.12 12.78
N ARG A 57 0.32 -4.97 12.83
CA ARG A 57 0.97 -5.48 11.61
C ARG A 57 -0.01 -6.30 10.76
N GLN A 58 -0.82 -7.16 11.38
CA GLN A 58 -1.82 -7.97 10.66
C GLN A 58 -2.89 -7.09 10.00
N ARG A 59 -3.42 -6.09 10.72
CA ARG A 59 -4.38 -5.09 10.20
C ARG A 59 -3.82 -4.27 9.05
N LEU A 60 -2.57 -3.82 9.13
CA LEU A 60 -1.92 -3.10 8.04
C LEU A 60 -1.79 -3.98 6.78
N THR A 61 -1.57 -5.29 6.95
CA THR A 61 -1.55 -6.20 5.79
C THR A 61 -2.95 -6.45 5.22
N SER A 62 -4.00 -6.48 6.05
CA SER A 62 -5.38 -6.69 5.56
C SER A 62 -5.90 -5.48 4.79
N THR A 63 -5.74 -4.26 5.32
CA THR A 63 -6.20 -3.02 4.64
C THR A 63 -5.48 -2.80 3.32
N ARG A 64 -4.15 -3.02 3.29
CA ARG A 64 -3.37 -2.92 2.05
C ARG A 64 -3.78 -3.98 1.02
N ARG A 65 -4.07 -5.21 1.46
CA ARG A 65 -4.56 -6.28 0.57
C ARG A 65 -5.92 -5.93 -0.01
N GLU A 66 -6.82 -5.40 0.79
CA GLU A 66 -8.15 -4.96 0.35
C GLU A 66 -8.07 -3.82 -0.65
N ALA A 67 -7.26 -2.80 -0.38
CA ALA A 67 -7.01 -1.70 -1.31
C ALA A 67 -6.51 -2.20 -2.67
N LEU A 68 -5.53 -3.11 -2.67
CA LEU A 68 -5.00 -3.69 -3.91
C LEU A 68 -6.02 -4.59 -4.61
N SER A 69 -6.87 -5.30 -3.87
CA SER A 69 -7.96 -6.07 -4.46
C SER A 69 -8.95 -5.14 -5.17
N LEU A 70 -9.41 -4.09 -4.48
CA LEU A 70 -10.31 -3.09 -5.03
C LEU A 70 -9.72 -2.43 -6.29
N TYR A 71 -8.45 -2.04 -6.26
CA TYR A 71 -7.77 -1.49 -7.43
C TYR A 71 -7.83 -2.45 -8.64
N ARG A 72 -7.57 -3.74 -8.42
CA ARG A 72 -7.68 -4.77 -9.48
C ARG A 72 -9.12 -4.94 -9.96
N ASP A 73 -10.10 -4.85 -9.06
CA ASP A 73 -11.51 -4.95 -9.39
C ASP A 73 -11.96 -3.76 -10.25
N ILE A 74 -11.51 -2.55 -9.94
CA ILE A 74 -11.70 -1.37 -10.80
C ILE A 74 -11.08 -1.63 -12.18
N LEU A 75 -9.82 -2.10 -12.26
CA LEU A 75 -9.18 -2.38 -13.54
C LEU A 75 -9.91 -3.45 -14.36
N ARG A 76 -10.55 -4.43 -13.71
CA ARG A 76 -11.41 -5.42 -14.38
C ARG A 76 -12.70 -4.77 -14.86
N ALA A 77 -13.38 -3.99 -14.01
CA ALA A 77 -14.63 -3.31 -14.34
C ALA A 77 -14.46 -2.35 -15.52
N THR A 78 -13.39 -1.53 -15.54
CA THR A 78 -13.11 -0.59 -16.64
C THR A 78 -12.98 -1.26 -18.01
N ARG A 79 -12.74 -2.58 -18.09
CA ARG A 79 -12.67 -3.29 -19.38
C ARG A 79 -14.00 -3.26 -20.13
N PHE A 80 -15.12 -3.21 -19.42
CA PHE A 80 -16.45 -3.17 -20.02
C PHE A 80 -16.82 -1.78 -20.59
N PHE A 81 -16.09 -0.73 -20.21
CA PHE A 81 -16.34 0.66 -20.61
C PHE A 81 -15.63 0.97 -21.94
N MET A 82 -16.08 0.35 -23.03
CA MET A 82 -15.44 0.45 -24.36
C MET A 82 -15.98 1.59 -25.24
N TRP A 83 -16.88 2.42 -24.75
CA TRP A 83 -17.41 3.53 -25.54
C TRP A 83 -16.50 4.77 -25.44
N PRO A 84 -16.39 5.55 -26.53
CA PRO A 84 -15.72 6.83 -26.50
C PRO A 84 -16.58 7.89 -25.81
N ASP A 85 -15.92 8.85 -25.17
CA ASP A 85 -16.49 10.11 -24.73
C ASP A 85 -16.77 11.03 -25.93
N SER A 86 -17.48 12.13 -25.70
CA SER A 86 -17.70 13.24 -26.64
C SER A 86 -16.42 13.74 -27.33
N ARG A 87 -15.27 13.62 -26.64
CA ARG A 87 -13.93 13.98 -27.13
C ARG A 87 -13.23 12.87 -27.93
N GLY A 88 -13.87 11.72 -28.11
CA GLY A 88 -13.30 10.54 -28.77
C GLY A 88 -12.40 9.66 -27.90
N VAL A 89 -12.19 10.00 -26.62
CA VAL A 89 -11.34 9.23 -25.70
C VAL A 89 -12.13 8.10 -25.06
N LEU A 90 -11.56 6.89 -24.97
CA LEU A 90 -12.23 5.75 -24.34
C LEU A 90 -12.41 5.97 -22.84
N TRP A 91 -13.64 5.75 -22.35
CA TRP A 91 -13.94 5.84 -20.92
C TRP A 91 -13.09 4.91 -20.05
N ARG A 92 -12.70 3.75 -20.58
CA ARG A 92 -11.74 2.85 -19.95
C ARG A 92 -10.47 3.56 -19.48
N ASP A 93 -9.86 4.36 -20.35
CA ASP A 93 -8.55 4.93 -20.08
C ASP A 93 -8.66 6.08 -19.07
N ILE A 94 -9.70 6.90 -19.21
CA ILE A 94 -10.05 7.96 -18.25
C ILE A 94 -10.26 7.36 -16.85
N LEU A 95 -11.06 6.30 -16.74
CA LEU A 95 -11.35 5.66 -15.45
C LEU A 95 -10.10 5.03 -14.81
N ARG A 96 -9.16 4.52 -15.63
CA ARG A 96 -7.89 3.96 -15.13
C ARG A 96 -6.94 5.03 -14.63
N GLU A 97 -6.85 6.14 -15.36
CA GLU A 97 -6.04 7.30 -14.95
C GLU A 97 -6.59 7.91 -13.66
N ASN A 98 -7.90 8.12 -13.58
CA ASN A 98 -8.55 8.61 -12.38
C ASN A 98 -8.32 7.65 -11.21
N ALA A 99 -8.56 6.35 -11.38
CA ALA A 99 -8.33 5.37 -10.32
C ALA A 99 -6.86 5.34 -9.87
N ARG A 100 -5.89 5.47 -10.79
CA ARG A 100 -4.47 5.58 -10.41
C ARG A 100 -4.23 6.84 -9.57
N LYS A 101 -4.75 7.98 -10.00
CA LYS A 101 -4.59 9.26 -9.30
C LYS A 101 -5.15 9.20 -7.88
N GLU A 102 -6.38 8.72 -7.70
CA GLU A 102 -7.02 8.59 -6.38
C GLU A 102 -6.21 7.70 -5.43
N PHE A 103 -5.69 6.56 -5.93
CA PHE A 103 -4.86 5.66 -5.12
C PHE A 103 -3.47 6.22 -4.80
N GLU A 104 -2.91 7.06 -5.68
CA GLU A 104 -1.64 7.75 -5.44
C GLU A 104 -1.81 8.86 -4.40
N GLU A 105 -2.92 9.59 -4.44
CA GLU A 105 -3.26 10.62 -3.46
C GLU A 105 -3.50 9.99 -2.07
N ALA A 106 -4.24 8.88 -1.99
CA ALA A 106 -4.52 8.18 -0.74
C ALA A 106 -3.34 7.34 -0.20
N ARG A 107 -2.19 7.30 -0.89
CA ARG A 107 -1.07 6.39 -0.58
C ARG A 107 -0.52 6.57 0.83
N PHE A 108 -0.52 7.80 1.33
CA PHE A 108 0.10 8.16 2.60
C PHE A 108 -0.90 8.31 3.75
N GLU A 109 -2.16 7.94 3.53
CA GLU A 109 -3.18 8.04 4.56
C GLU A 109 -2.96 6.98 5.64
N LYS A 110 -2.81 7.47 6.87
CA LYS A 110 -2.51 6.67 8.07
C LYS A 110 -3.72 6.50 8.98
N ASP A 111 -4.74 7.33 8.81
CA ASP A 111 -5.97 7.26 9.61
C ASP A 111 -6.80 6.03 9.19
N PRO A 112 -6.99 5.04 10.09
CA PRO A 112 -7.73 3.83 9.77
C PRO A 112 -9.20 4.09 9.39
N GLU A 113 -9.83 5.14 9.93
CA GLU A 113 -11.23 5.42 9.62
C GLU A 113 -11.40 5.97 8.20
N VAL A 114 -10.47 6.84 7.78
CA VAL A 114 -10.45 7.40 6.43
C VAL A 114 -10.19 6.29 5.41
N VAL A 115 -9.19 5.44 5.68
CA VAL A 115 -8.89 4.28 4.81
C VAL A 115 -10.11 3.37 4.67
N THR A 116 -10.78 3.07 5.78
CA THR A 116 -11.97 2.21 5.76
C THR A 116 -13.11 2.83 4.94
N ARG A 117 -13.36 4.13 5.12
CA ARG A 117 -14.36 4.87 4.33
C ARG A 117 -14.05 4.86 2.84
N LEU A 118 -12.79 5.06 2.46
CA LEU A 118 -12.34 4.99 1.06
C LEU A 118 -12.54 3.60 0.46
N LEU A 119 -12.23 2.54 1.22
CA LEU A 119 -12.39 1.16 0.75
C LEU A 119 -13.86 0.78 0.54
N ILE A 120 -14.73 1.10 1.50
CA ILE A 120 -16.16 0.80 1.41
C ILE A 120 -16.79 1.63 0.29
N GLY A 121 -16.60 2.95 0.30
CA GLY A 121 -17.15 3.84 -0.72
C GLY A 121 -16.66 3.51 -2.13
N GLY A 122 -15.39 3.10 -2.27
CA GLY A 122 -14.84 2.66 -3.54
C GLY A 122 -15.49 1.37 -4.07
N ARG A 123 -15.81 0.40 -3.19
CA ARG A 123 -16.52 -0.83 -3.58
C ARG A 123 -17.94 -0.52 -4.04
N ASP A 124 -18.68 0.26 -3.25
CA ASP A 124 -20.06 0.64 -3.56
C ASP A 124 -20.15 1.42 -4.88
N ALA A 125 -19.17 2.29 -5.15
CA ALA A 125 -19.08 3.04 -6.40
C ALA A 125 -18.85 2.12 -7.61
N VAL A 126 -17.99 1.10 -7.48
CA VAL A 126 -17.74 0.11 -8.54
C VAL A 126 -18.98 -0.73 -8.82
N GLU A 127 -19.65 -1.20 -7.77
CA GLU A 127 -20.88 -1.98 -7.89
C GLU A 127 -21.97 -1.17 -8.59
N SER A 128 -22.22 0.06 -8.12
CA SER A 128 -23.18 0.99 -8.71
C SER A 128 -22.88 1.30 -10.19
N ALA A 129 -21.60 1.42 -10.55
CA ALA A 129 -21.20 1.66 -11.94
C ALA A 129 -21.46 0.44 -12.84
N LEU A 130 -21.22 -0.76 -12.33
CA LEU A 130 -21.50 -2.02 -13.04
C LEU A 130 -23.00 -2.27 -13.20
N GLU A 131 -23.81 -1.94 -12.19
CA GLU A 131 -25.26 -2.03 -12.27
C GLU A 131 -25.82 -1.12 -13.36
N LYS A 132 -25.44 0.17 -13.36
CA LYS A 132 -25.83 1.14 -14.40
C LYS A 132 -25.40 0.69 -15.79
N LEU A 133 -24.22 0.09 -15.91
CA LEU A 133 -23.77 -0.51 -17.16
C LEU A 133 -24.70 -1.65 -17.60
N ALA A 134 -25.00 -2.58 -16.69
CA ALA A 134 -25.87 -3.71 -16.98
C ALA A 134 -27.29 -3.27 -17.38
N GLU A 135 -27.84 -2.24 -16.72
CA GLU A 135 -29.11 -1.63 -17.11
C GLU A 135 -29.07 -1.07 -18.53
N LYS A 136 -28.04 -0.30 -18.87
CA LYS A 136 -27.87 0.23 -20.24
C LYS A 136 -27.80 -0.87 -21.29
N GLN A 137 -27.09 -1.96 -21.00
CA GLN A 137 -27.04 -3.12 -21.88
C GLN A 137 -28.42 -3.76 -22.06
N ARG A 138 -29.20 -3.94 -20.98
CA ARG A 138 -30.58 -4.47 -21.06
C ARG A 138 -31.49 -3.58 -21.90
N HIS A 139 -31.42 -2.27 -21.71
CA HIS A 139 -32.21 -1.31 -22.50
C HIS A 139 -31.86 -1.35 -23.99
N GLN A 140 -30.58 -1.48 -24.33
CA GLN A 140 -30.14 -1.56 -25.72
C GLN A 140 -30.68 -2.83 -26.40
N ILE A 141 -30.61 -3.98 -25.73
CA ILE A 141 -31.15 -5.26 -26.23
C ILE A 141 -32.68 -5.19 -26.41
N GLN A 142 -33.40 -4.56 -25.46
CA GLN A 142 -34.85 -4.38 -25.57
C GLN A 142 -35.23 -3.48 -26.74
N LYS A 143 -34.47 -2.40 -26.98
CA LYS A 143 -34.67 -1.50 -28.12
C LYS A 143 -34.47 -2.23 -29.45
N GLU A 144 -33.38 -2.98 -29.58
CA GLU A 144 -33.09 -3.77 -30.78
C GLU A 144 -34.16 -4.82 -31.08
N ARG A 145 -34.78 -5.42 -30.04
CA ARG A 145 -35.92 -6.34 -30.19
C ARG A 145 -37.22 -5.66 -30.60
N GLY A 146 -37.40 -4.39 -30.25
CA GLY A 146 -38.62 -3.61 -30.57
C GLY A 146 -38.63 -3.05 -31.99
N ASP A 147 -37.47 -2.64 -32.52
CA ASP A 147 -37.31 -2.08 -33.88
C ASP A 147 -37.38 -3.16 -34.99
N GLY A 148 -37.31 -4.44 -34.64
CA GLY A 148 -37.33 -5.57 -35.58
C GLY A 148 -38.72 -6.08 -35.98
N ARG A 149 -39.79 -5.30 -35.77
CA ARG A 149 -41.19 -5.74 -36.03
C ARG A 149 -41.94 -4.77 -36.94
#